data_AF-B8RJF7-F1
#
_entry.id   AF-B8RJF7-F1
#
_cell.length_a   1.000
_cell.length_b   1.000
_cell.length_c   1.000
_cell.angle_alpha   90.00
_cell.angle_beta   90.00
_cell.angle_gamma   90.00
#
_symmetry.space_group_name_H-M   'P 1'
#
loop_
_entity.id
_entity.type
_entity.pdbx_description
1 polymer ?
#
loop_
_entity_poly.entity_id
_entity_poly.type
_entity_poly.pdbx_seq_one_letter_code
_entity_poly.pdbx_strand_id
1 'polypeptide(L)'
;GGIAVGLAYYLSIRYTLDAKILANSPNQWPVVVFGGVAGLLGSLVDSVMGATLQYSGVDEEGKIVERPGKNVRHICGVRILDNHSVNLISAIITGLVMPSVAMHFWKFF
;
A
#
# COMPACT_ATOMS: atom_id res chain seq x y z
N GLY A 1 -4.36 -4.96 5.96
CA GLY A 1 -4.56 -5.51 4.59
C GLY A 1 -3.53 -6.59 4.27
N GLY A 2 -2.27 -6.21 4.04
CA GLY A 2 -1.25 -7.11 3.48
C GLY A 2 -0.97 -8.41 4.26
N ILE A 3 -0.93 -8.38 5.60
CA ILE A 3 -0.78 -9.59 6.43
C ILE A 3 -1.92 -10.58 6.18
N ALA A 4 -3.17 -10.10 6.12
CA ALA A 4 -4.34 -10.95 5.93
C ALA A 4 -4.32 -11.63 4.55
N VAL A 5 -3.93 -10.90 3.50
CA VAL A 5 -3.78 -11.46 2.14
C VAL A 5 -2.65 -12.50 2.11
N GLY A 6 -1.51 -12.19 2.72
CA GLY A 6 -0.38 -13.13 2.80
C GLY A 6 -0.71 -14.39 3.59
N LEU A 7 -1.44 -14.25 4.70
CA LEU A 7 -1.89 -15.38 5.51
C LEU A 7 -2.90 -16.25 4.76
N ALA A 8 -3.87 -15.62 4.08
CA ALA A 8 -4.83 -16.34 3.25
C ALA A 8 -4.12 -17.16 2.17
N TYR A 9 -3.14 -16.57 1.47
CA TYR A 9 -2.31 -17.26 0.48
C TYR A 9 -1.54 -18.44 1.09
N TYR A 10 -0.87 -18.22 2.23
CA TYR A 10 -0.10 -19.27 2.91
C TYR A 10 -0.98 -20.45 3.34
N LEU A 11 -2.16 -20.17 3.90
CA LEU A 11 -3.14 -21.20 4.26
C LEU A 11 -3.65 -21.93 3.01
N SER A 12 -4.02 -21.21 1.95
CA SER A 12 -4.46 -21.82 0.70
C SER A 12 -3.44 -22.83 0.18
N ILE A 13 -2.17 -22.45 0.10
CA ILE A 13 -1.08 -23.36 -0.31
C ILE A 13 -1.00 -24.59 0.59
N ARG A 14 -1.11 -24.41 1.91
CA ARG A 14 -0.95 -25.51 2.86
C ARG A 14 -2.09 -26.52 2.80
N TYR A 15 -3.28 -26.09 2.39
CA TYR A 15 -4.48 -26.92 2.25
C TYR A 15 -4.67 -27.52 0.85
N THR A 16 -4.22 -26.83 -0.21
CA THR A 16 -4.45 -27.28 -1.59
C THR A 16 -3.27 -28.04 -2.21
N LEU A 17 -2.03 -27.82 -1.74
CA LEU A 17 -0.86 -28.47 -2.30
C LEU A 17 -0.50 -29.77 -1.58
N ASP A 18 -0.10 -30.73 -2.40
CA ASP A 18 0.36 -32.05 -1.96
C ASP A 18 1.66 -31.97 -1.14
N ALA A 19 1.79 -32.84 -0.14
CA ALA A 19 2.93 -32.79 0.79
C ALA A 19 4.29 -32.98 0.10
N LYS A 20 4.33 -33.74 -1.00
CA LYS A 20 5.55 -33.94 -1.82
C LYS A 20 5.99 -32.67 -2.55
N ILE A 21 5.04 -31.86 -3.01
CA ILE A 21 5.32 -30.58 -3.68
C ILE A 21 5.79 -29.57 -2.64
N LEU A 22 5.15 -29.56 -1.46
CA LEU A 22 5.52 -28.69 -0.36
C LEU A 22 6.96 -28.96 0.15
N ALA A 23 7.36 -30.23 0.22
CA ALA A 23 8.71 -30.62 0.67
C ALA A 23 9.83 -30.21 -0.31
N ASN A 24 9.52 -30.10 -1.60
CA ASN A 24 10.47 -29.67 -2.63
C ASN A 24 10.47 -28.16 -2.89
N SER A 25 9.56 -27.41 -2.23
CA SER A 25 9.40 -25.97 -2.45
C SER A 25 10.09 -25.16 -1.34
N PRO A 26 10.61 -23.96 -1.65
CA PRO A 26 11.15 -23.07 -0.63
C PRO A 26 10.05 -22.58 0.33
N ASN A 27 10.45 -22.24 1.55
CA ASN A 27 9.55 -21.83 2.63
C ASN A 27 8.68 -20.62 2.23
N GLN A 28 7.36 -20.77 2.25
CA GLN A 28 6.40 -19.72 1.82
C GLN A 28 5.92 -18.79 2.93
N TRP A 29 6.23 -19.09 4.20
CA TRP A 29 5.84 -18.24 5.32
C TRP A 29 6.33 -16.77 5.24
N PRO A 30 7.48 -16.44 4.62
CA PRO A 30 7.93 -15.05 4.51
C PRO A 30 6.96 -14.15 3.74
N VAL A 31 6.09 -14.71 2.87
CA VAL A 31 5.04 -13.94 2.15
C VAL A 31 4.15 -13.18 3.14
N VAL A 32 3.87 -13.73 4.32
CA VAL A 32 3.02 -13.07 5.32
C VAL A 32 3.70 -11.79 5.84
N VAL A 33 5.00 -11.87 6.14
CA VAL A 33 5.80 -10.75 6.64
C VAL A 33 6.01 -9.70 5.55
N PHE A 34 6.43 -10.13 4.36
CA PHE A 34 6.62 -9.23 3.21
C PHE A 34 5.31 -8.56 2.80
N GLY A 35 4.19 -9.30 2.81
CA GLY A 35 2.86 -8.74 2.57
C GLY A 35 2.48 -7.69 3.61
N GLY A 36 2.80 -7.92 4.89
CA GLY A 36 2.62 -6.94 5.96
C GLY A 36 3.45 -5.67 5.77
N VAL A 37 4.75 -5.81 5.52
CA VAL A 37 5.66 -4.68 5.28
C VAL A 37 5.24 -3.90 4.03
N ALA A 38 4.92 -4.58 2.94
CA ALA A 38 4.41 -3.96 1.72
C ALA A 38 3.11 -3.17 1.97
N GLY A 39 2.19 -3.73 2.75
CA GLY A 39 0.95 -3.05 3.12
C GLY A 39 1.19 -1.80 3.97
N LEU A 40 2.12 -1.86 4.94
CA LEU A 40 2.49 -0.71 5.75
C LEU A 40 3.16 0.37 4.90
N LEU A 41 4.18 0.01 4.11
CA LEU A 41 4.89 0.94 3.23
C LEU A 41 3.95 1.58 2.20
N GLY A 42 3.09 0.80 1.54
CA GLY A 42 2.12 1.33 0.59
C GLY A 42 1.15 2.32 1.23
N SER A 43 0.65 2.02 2.43
CA SER A 43 -0.24 2.93 3.17
C SER A 43 0.46 4.21 3.66
N LEU A 44 1.74 4.12 4.04
CA LEU A 44 2.54 5.28 4.43
C LEU A 44 2.83 6.17 3.23
N VAL A 45 3.23 5.59 2.10
CA VAL A 45 3.48 6.32 0.85
C VAL A 45 2.20 7.00 0.37
N ASP A 46 1.07 6.30 0.41
CA ASP A 46 -0.24 6.87 0.07
C ASP A 46 -0.62 8.03 1.00
N SER A 47 -0.41 7.88 2.32
CA SER A 47 -0.70 8.93 3.30
C SER A 47 0.21 10.16 3.13
N VAL A 48 1.50 9.95 2.86
CA VAL A 48 2.48 11.04 2.65
C VAL A 48 2.20 11.76 1.35
N MET A 49 1.99 11.04 0.26
CA MET A 49 1.65 11.64 -1.03
C MET A 49 0.27 12.31 -0.97
N GLY A 50 -0.69 11.71 -0.28
CA GLY A 50 -2.00 12.32 0.01
C GLY A 50 -1.83 13.63 0.77
N ALA A 51 -1.16 13.64 1.91
CA ALA A 51 -0.98 14.85 2.72
C ALA A 51 -0.16 15.96 2.01
N THR A 52 0.74 15.61 1.09
CA THR A 52 1.57 16.60 0.36
C THR A 52 0.93 17.11 -0.92
N LEU A 53 0.11 16.29 -1.60
CA LEU A 53 -0.51 16.63 -2.88
C LEU A 53 -1.99 17.05 -2.75
N GLN A 54 -2.67 16.65 -1.68
CA GLN A 54 -4.05 17.05 -1.43
C GLN A 54 -4.14 18.55 -1.13
N TYR A 55 -5.07 19.20 -1.83
CA TYR A 55 -5.49 20.54 -1.50
C TYR A 55 -6.15 20.54 -0.12
N SER A 56 -5.59 21.31 0.82
CA SER A 56 -6.23 21.62 2.10
C SER A 56 -6.53 23.11 2.15
N GLY A 57 -7.81 23.46 2.24
CA GLY A 57 -8.29 24.81 2.51
C GLY A 57 -8.94 24.88 3.90
N VAL A 58 -9.02 26.07 4.49
CA VAL A 58 -9.81 26.34 5.70
C VAL A 58 -10.96 27.26 5.31
N ASP A 59 -12.18 26.85 5.64
CA ASP A 59 -13.39 27.65 5.50
C ASP A 59 -13.43 28.79 6.55
N GLU A 60 -14.28 29.79 6.36
CA GLU A 60 -14.44 30.94 7.28
C GLU A 60 -14.83 30.51 8.71
N GLU A 61 -15.43 29.33 8.88
CA GLU A 61 -15.74 28.72 10.18
C GLU A 61 -14.55 28.01 10.84
N GLY A 62 -13.36 28.00 10.22
CA GLY A 62 -12.17 27.30 10.72
C GLY A 62 -12.13 25.80 10.40
N LYS A 63 -13.06 25.29 9.58
CA LYS A 63 -13.09 23.88 9.17
C LYS A 63 -12.13 23.60 8.03
N ILE A 64 -11.37 22.51 8.14
CA ILE A 64 -10.50 22.02 7.06
C ILE A 64 -11.37 21.38 5.98
N VAL A 65 -11.25 21.87 4.75
CA VAL A 65 -11.99 21.40 3.58
C VAL A 65 -11.02 20.97 2.48
N GLU A 66 -11.26 19.78 1.92
CA GLU A 66 -10.46 19.22 0.81
C GLU A 66 -10.89 19.75 -0.56
N ARG A 67 -11.93 20.60 -0.62
CA ARG A 67 -12.47 21.15 -1.88
C ARG A 67 -12.43 22.68 -1.86
N PRO A 68 -12.09 23.32 -3.00
CA PRO A 68 -12.24 24.77 -3.15
C PRO A 68 -13.72 25.16 -3.02
N GLY A 69 -14.01 26.21 -2.26
CA GLY A 69 -15.35 26.78 -2.13
C GLY A 69 -15.29 28.31 -2.10
N LYS A 70 -16.43 28.98 -2.27
CA LYS A 70 -16.55 30.39 -1.88
C LYS A 70 -16.19 30.47 -0.39
N ASN A 71 -15.32 31.41 -0.03
CA ASN A 71 -14.84 31.68 1.33
C ASN A 71 -13.81 30.69 1.92
N VAL A 72 -13.23 29.81 1.10
CA VAL A 72 -12.17 28.88 1.55
C VAL A 72 -10.79 29.50 1.32
N ARG A 73 -10.03 29.71 2.40
CA ARG A 73 -8.62 30.11 2.37
C ARG A 73 -7.74 28.91 2.07
N HIS A 74 -6.99 28.97 0.97
CA HIS A 74 -6.03 27.92 0.63
C HIS A 74 -4.89 27.88 1.66
N ILE A 75 -4.57 26.68 2.17
CA ILE A 75 -3.46 26.46 3.10
C ILE A 75 -2.30 25.82 2.33
N CYS A 76 -2.54 24.67 1.69
CA CYS A 76 -1.51 23.82 1.05
C CYS A 76 -2.10 22.99 -0.12
N GLY A 77 -1.25 22.51 -1.04
CA GLY A 77 -1.60 21.52 -2.08
C GLY A 77 -1.88 22.11 -3.47
N VAL A 78 -1.29 21.52 -4.51
CA VAL A 78 -1.51 21.87 -5.92
C VAL A 78 -2.42 20.79 -6.51
N ARG A 79 -3.56 21.18 -7.10
CA ARG A 79 -4.60 20.27 -7.61
C ARG A 79 -4.19 19.55 -8.91
N ILE A 80 -3.00 18.94 -8.93
CA ILE A 80 -2.46 18.22 -10.08
C ILE A 80 -2.90 16.74 -10.05
N LEU A 81 -3.07 16.13 -8.87
CA LEU A 81 -3.45 14.71 -8.71
C LEU A 81 -4.55 14.56 -7.66
N ASP A 82 -5.61 13.84 -8.00
CA ASP A 82 -6.71 13.47 -7.09
C ASP A 82 -6.27 12.33 -6.16
N ASN A 83 -6.94 12.13 -5.03
CA ASN A 83 -6.62 11.09 -4.04
C ASN A 83 -6.60 9.69 -4.65
N HIS A 84 -7.50 9.47 -5.58
CA HIS A 84 -7.59 8.20 -6.28
C HIS A 84 -6.39 7.98 -7.20
N SER A 85 -5.86 9.04 -7.81
CA SER A 85 -4.67 8.98 -8.66
C SER A 85 -3.39 8.75 -7.84
N VAL A 86 -3.27 9.38 -6.67
CA VAL A 86 -2.15 9.17 -5.75
C VAL A 86 -2.11 7.73 -5.23
N ASN A 87 -3.24 7.21 -4.78
CA ASN A 87 -3.35 5.83 -4.32
C ASN A 87 -3.08 4.84 -5.46
N LEU A 88 -3.58 5.13 -6.67
CA LEU A 88 -3.30 4.31 -7.86
C LEU A 88 -1.79 4.24 -8.17
N ILE A 89 -1.09 5.38 -8.15
CA ILE A 89 0.35 5.43 -8.39
C ILE A 89 1.11 4.72 -7.27
N SER A 90 0.75 4.96 -6.02
CA SER A 90 1.34 4.29 -4.84
C SER A 90 1.18 2.77 -4.93
N ALA A 91 -0.01 2.30 -5.29
CA ALA A 91 -0.31 0.88 -5.45
C ALA A 91 0.48 0.24 -6.61
N ILE A 92 0.60 0.92 -7.75
CA ILE A 92 1.38 0.45 -8.90
C ILE A 92 2.87 0.34 -8.52
N ILE A 93 3.44 1.38 -7.90
CA ILE A 93 4.84 1.37 -7.48
C ILE A 93 5.08 0.24 -6.47
N THR A 94 4.23 0.13 -5.45
CA THR A 94 4.33 -0.93 -4.44
C THR A 94 4.21 -2.31 -5.07
N GLY A 95 3.28 -2.48 -6.02
CA GLY A 95 3.05 -3.74 -6.74
C GLY A 95 4.18 -4.14 -7.69
N LEU A 96 4.96 -3.20 -8.22
CA LEU A 96 6.11 -3.48 -9.08
C LEU A 96 7.40 -3.69 -8.27
N VAL A 97 7.60 -2.92 -7.20
CA VAL A 97 8.85 -2.93 -6.42
C VAL A 97 8.87 -4.08 -5.42
N MET A 98 7.77 -4.33 -4.71
CA MET A 98 7.75 -5.33 -3.63
C MET A 98 8.03 -6.77 -4.10
N PRO A 99 7.52 -7.25 -5.26
CA PRO A 99 7.89 -8.56 -5.77
C PRO A 99 9.39 -8.67 -6.09
N SER A 100 9.99 -7.62 -6.65
CA SER A 100 11.43 -7.59 -6.95
C SER A 100 12.27 -7.68 -5.67
N VAL A 101 11.89 -6.92 -4.64
CA VAL A 101 12.53 -6.98 -3.31
C VAL A 101 12.34 -8.38 -2.71
N ALA A 102 11.12 -8.90 -2.70
CA ALA A 102 10.81 -10.21 -2.14
C ALA A 102 11.63 -11.32 -2.81
N MET A 103 11.76 -11.32 -4.15
CA MET A 103 12.58 -12.29 -4.88
C MET A 103 14.06 -12.24 -4.50
N HIS A 104 14.60 -11.05 -4.19
CA HIS A 104 15.98 -10.92 -3.75
C HIS A 104 16.19 -11.51 -2.35
N PHE A 105 15.24 -11.26 -1.45
CA PHE A 105 15.29 -11.78 -0.08
C PHE A 105 14.91 -13.27 0.02
N TRP A 106 14.15 -13.80 -0.94
CA TRP A 106 13.72 -15.20 -0.95
C TRP A 106 14.87 -16.20 -0.94
N LYS A 107 16.04 -15.80 -1.47
CA LYS A 107 17.25 -16.62 -1.49
C LYS A 107 17.84 -16.89 -0.10
N PHE A 108 17.41 -16.14 0.91
CA PHE A 108 17.87 -16.27 2.30
C PHE A 108 16.95 -17.15 3.16
N PHE A 109 15.87 -17.71 2.61
CA PHE A 109 14.85 -18.52 3.30
C PHE A 109 14.68 -19.91 2.69
#